data_AF-A0A0G3MCP3-F1
#
_entry.id   AF-A0A0G3MCP3-F1
#
_cell.length_a   1.000
_cell.length_b   1.000
_cell.length_c   1.000
_cell.angle_alpha   90.00
_cell.angle_beta   90.00
_cell.angle_gamma   90.00
#
_symmetry.space_group_name_H-M   'P 1'
#
loop_
_entity.id
_entity.type
_entity.pdbx_description
1 polymer ?
#
loop_
_entity_poly.entity_id
_entity_poly.type
_entity_poly.pdbx_seq_one_letter_code
_entity_poly.pdbx_strand_id
1 'polypeptide(L)'
;MKKLICVFVVLTMFSCSDYIDKPKNLIDENVMAEVIADLMINDQANFVYPDKNMEAGTRFILKSHHIKPDDFIESFKYYVIKEKMQDIANDAQEILLKKDPKAAQYVKDKLKQNGNPPALVR
;
A
#
# COMPACT_ATOMS: atom_id res chain seq x y z
N MET A 1 -8.78 33.72 33.50
CA MET A 1 -7.66 32.89 33.01
C MET A 1 -7.72 31.42 33.48
N LYS A 2 -8.10 31.11 34.73
CA LYS A 2 -8.23 29.71 35.21
C LYS A 2 -9.22 28.82 34.42
N LYS A 3 -10.31 29.38 33.88
CA LYS A 3 -11.31 28.61 33.10
C LYS A 3 -10.81 28.14 31.73
N LEU A 4 -9.84 28.85 31.13
CA LEU A 4 -9.25 28.47 29.83
C LEU A 4 -8.26 27.31 29.96
N ILE A 5 -7.59 27.19 31.11
CA ILE A 5 -6.65 26.09 31.39
C ILE A 5 -7.40 24.75 31.40
N CYS A 6 -8.60 24.70 32.00
CA CYS A 6 -9.41 23.47 31.99
C CYS A 6 -9.81 23.03 30.57
N VAL A 7 -10.12 23.97 29.68
CA VAL A 7 -10.47 23.66 28.29
C VAL A 7 -9.27 23.06 27.53
N PHE A 8 -8.07 23.60 27.76
CA PHE A 8 -6.85 23.10 27.15
C PHE A 8 -6.49 21.68 27.62
N VAL A 9 -6.70 21.37 28.91
CA VAL A 9 -6.47 20.03 29.48
C VAL A 9 -7.46 18.99 28.95
N VAL A 10 -8.71 19.38 28.70
CA VAL A 10 -9.71 18.47 28.12
C VAL A 10 -9.40 18.20 26.64
N LEU A 11 -8.95 19.20 25.88
CA LEU A 11 -8.57 19.04 24.47
C LEU A 11 -7.40 18.08 24.26
N THR A 12 -6.40 18.07 25.16
CA THR A 12 -5.27 17.14 25.04
C THR A 12 -5.65 15.69 25.37
N MET A 13 -6.68 15.46 26.19
CA MET A 13 -7.16 14.11 26.50
C MET A 13 -7.92 13.45 25.35
N PHE A 14 -8.59 14.22 24.50
CA PHE A 14 -9.30 13.70 23.32
C PHE A 14 -8.41 13.57 22.07
N SER A 15 -7.13 13.98 22.12
CA SER A 15 -6.24 13.97 20.96
C SER A 15 -5.57 12.62 20.68
N CYS A 16 -5.76 11.60 21.52
CA CYS A 16 -5.00 10.35 21.47
C CYS A 16 -5.86 9.07 21.36
N SER A 17 -7.09 9.17 20.85
CA SER A 17 -7.79 7.99 20.35
C SER A 17 -7.36 7.75 18.90
N ASP A 18 -6.82 6.57 18.62
CA ASP A 18 -6.59 6.15 17.25
C ASP A 18 -7.89 6.25 16.44
N TYR A 19 -7.84 6.95 15.32
CA TYR A 19 -9.01 7.21 14.47
C TYR A 19 -9.58 5.92 13.83
N ILE A 20 -8.83 4.81 13.90
CA ILE A 20 -9.24 3.50 13.41
C ILE A 20 -8.76 2.40 14.34
N ASP A 21 -9.63 1.43 14.61
CA ASP A 21 -9.28 0.23 15.35
C ASP A 21 -8.32 -0.67 14.54
N LYS A 22 -7.37 -1.29 15.24
CA LYS A 22 -6.49 -2.28 14.62
C LYS A 22 -7.31 -3.52 14.20
N PRO A 23 -7.27 -3.94 12.92
CA PRO A 23 -7.92 -5.17 12.46
C PRO A 23 -7.45 -6.40 13.25
N LYS A 24 -8.35 -7.37 13.46
CA LYS A 24 -8.02 -8.62 14.18
C LYS A 24 -6.96 -9.44 13.45
N ASN A 25 -7.05 -9.48 12.13
CA ASN A 25 -6.12 -10.19 11.26
C ASN A 25 -5.32 -9.20 10.41
N LEU A 26 -4.65 -8.24 11.07
CA LEU A 26 -3.81 -7.29 10.36
C LEU A 26 -2.69 -8.04 9.63
N ILE A 27 -2.65 -7.91 8.30
CA ILE A 27 -1.61 -8.46 7.43
C ILE A 27 -0.30 -7.76 7.74
N ASP A 28 0.81 -8.49 7.89
CA ASP A 28 2.14 -7.89 8.08
C ASP A 28 2.51 -6.94 6.93
N GLU A 29 3.23 -5.84 7.23
CA GLU A 29 3.59 -4.82 6.24
C GLU A 29 4.41 -5.39 5.08
N ASN A 30 5.32 -6.33 5.36
CA ASN A 30 6.13 -6.98 4.31
C ASN A 30 5.26 -7.88 3.44
N VAL A 31 4.31 -8.60 4.04
CA VAL A 31 3.37 -9.46 3.29
C VAL A 31 2.44 -8.59 2.43
N MET A 32 1.99 -7.44 2.96
CA MET A 32 1.22 -6.47 2.18
C MET A 32 2.03 -5.94 0.99
N ALA A 33 3.32 -5.65 1.18
CA ALA A 33 4.22 -5.23 0.11
C ALA A 33 4.40 -6.32 -0.97
N GLU A 34 4.55 -7.59 -0.59
CA GLU A 34 4.60 -8.73 -1.51
C GLU A 34 3.30 -8.89 -2.31
N VAL A 35 2.15 -8.80 -1.63
CA VAL A 35 0.83 -8.87 -2.27
C VAL A 35 0.65 -7.73 -3.27
N ILE A 36 1.02 -6.51 -2.90
CA ILE A 36 0.93 -5.35 -3.79
C ILE A 36 1.84 -5.54 -5.00
N ALA A 37 3.09 -6.00 -4.81
CA ALA A 37 3.99 -6.28 -5.91
C ALA A 37 3.38 -7.31 -6.89
N ASP A 38 2.80 -8.39 -6.39
CA ASP A 38 2.16 -9.41 -7.22
C ASP A 38 0.89 -8.89 -7.92
N LEU A 39 0.09 -8.06 -7.24
CA LEU A 39 -1.08 -7.41 -7.84
C LEU A 39 -0.67 -6.45 -8.97
N MET A 40 0.45 -5.71 -8.82
CA MET A 40 0.97 -4.84 -9.88
C MET A 40 1.48 -5.63 -11.08
N ILE A 41 2.06 -6.81 -10.88
CA ILE A 41 2.42 -7.71 -11.99
C ILE A 41 1.16 -8.22 -12.69
N ASN A 42 0.14 -8.62 -11.92
CA ASN A 42 -1.12 -9.08 -12.48
C ASN A 42 -1.86 -7.97 -13.24
N ASP A 43 -1.82 -6.73 -12.75
CA ASP A 43 -2.42 -5.58 -13.42
C ASP A 43 -1.76 -5.32 -14.78
N GLN A 44 -0.45 -5.61 -14.94
CA GLN A 44 0.20 -5.50 -16.25
C GLN A 44 -0.39 -6.44 -17.31
N ALA A 45 -1.06 -7.53 -16.91
CA ALA A 45 -1.74 -8.40 -17.86
C ALA A 45 -2.87 -7.66 -18.60
N ASN A 46 -3.44 -6.59 -18.03
CA ASN A 46 -4.44 -5.74 -18.69
C ASN A 46 -3.90 -5.07 -19.96
N PHE A 47 -2.60 -4.78 -20.05
CA PHE A 47 -2.01 -4.21 -21.27
C PHE A 47 -1.99 -5.21 -22.43
N VAL A 48 -1.86 -6.50 -22.13
CA VAL A 48 -1.80 -7.56 -23.15
C VAL A 48 -3.20 -8.08 -23.48
N TYR A 49 -4.06 -8.17 -22.46
CA TYR A 49 -5.42 -8.70 -22.56
C TYR A 49 -6.44 -7.68 -22.06
N PRO A 50 -6.71 -6.62 -22.84
CA PRO A 50 -7.74 -5.65 -22.48
C PRO A 50 -9.10 -6.36 -22.32
N ASP A 51 -9.93 -5.84 -21.42
CA ASP A 51 -11.29 -6.31 -21.14
C ASP A 51 -11.41 -7.72 -20.52
N LYS A 52 -10.31 -8.28 -20.00
CA LYS A 52 -10.36 -9.53 -19.20
C LYS A 52 -10.58 -9.23 -17.72
N ASN A 53 -11.38 -10.07 -17.07
CA ASN A 53 -11.60 -9.96 -15.63
C ASN A 53 -10.35 -10.39 -14.86
N MET A 54 -9.71 -9.44 -14.19
CA MET A 54 -8.53 -9.66 -13.34
C MET A 54 -8.85 -10.25 -11.97
N GLU A 55 -10.13 -10.38 -11.62
CA GLU A 55 -10.58 -10.92 -10.33
C GLU A 55 -10.04 -12.33 -10.07
N ALA A 56 -9.90 -13.16 -11.11
CA ALA A 56 -9.28 -14.48 -10.97
C ALA A 56 -7.82 -14.38 -10.52
N GLY A 57 -7.06 -13.42 -11.09
CA GLY A 57 -5.68 -13.14 -10.71
C GLY A 57 -5.59 -12.59 -9.30
N THR A 58 -6.40 -11.59 -8.95
CA THR A 58 -6.49 -11.05 -7.58
C THR A 58 -6.82 -12.14 -6.57
N ARG A 59 -7.84 -12.99 -6.82
CA ARG A 59 -8.20 -14.10 -5.94
C ARG A 59 -7.07 -15.12 -5.79
N PHE A 60 -6.37 -15.42 -6.89
CA PHE A 60 -5.23 -16.34 -6.86
C PHE A 60 -4.10 -15.80 -5.99
N ILE A 61 -3.74 -14.53 -6.15
CA ILE A 61 -2.68 -13.86 -5.37
C ILE A 61 -3.03 -13.85 -3.88
N LEU A 62 -4.24 -13.40 -3.51
CA LEU A 62 -4.64 -13.39 -2.10
C LEU A 62 -4.60 -14.80 -1.51
N LYS A 63 -5.03 -15.82 -2.27
CA LYS A 63 -5.00 -17.21 -1.85
C LYS A 63 -3.57 -17.75 -1.69
N SER A 64 -2.63 -17.41 -2.57
CA SER A 64 -1.23 -17.86 -2.46
C SER A 64 -0.53 -17.28 -1.23
N HIS A 65 -0.94 -16.08 -0.82
CA HIS A 65 -0.48 -15.41 0.40
C HIS A 65 -1.28 -15.78 1.65
N HIS A 66 -2.24 -16.70 1.56
CA HIS A 66 -3.11 -17.14 2.66
C HIS A 66 -3.95 -16.00 3.28
N ILE A 67 -4.33 -15.02 2.47
CA ILE A 67 -5.07 -13.83 2.89
C ILE A 67 -6.53 -13.93 2.45
N LYS A 68 -7.44 -13.59 3.37
CA LYS A 68 -8.85 -13.41 3.02
C LYS A 68 -9.06 -12.01 2.43
N PRO A 69 -9.99 -11.84 1.46
CA PRO A 69 -10.28 -10.53 0.88
C PRO A 69 -10.63 -9.45 1.92
N ASP A 70 -11.41 -9.80 2.94
CA ASP A 70 -11.80 -8.85 4.00
C ASP A 70 -10.59 -8.40 4.83
N ASP A 71 -9.70 -9.35 5.20
CA ASP A 71 -8.48 -9.05 5.94
C ASP A 71 -7.56 -8.11 5.13
N PHE A 72 -7.51 -8.27 3.80
CA PHE A 72 -6.79 -7.35 2.90
C PHE A 72 -7.39 -5.94 2.93
N ILE A 73 -8.71 -5.82 2.75
CA ILE A 73 -9.38 -4.52 2.72
C ILE A 73 -9.25 -3.79 4.06
N GLU A 74 -9.42 -4.49 5.18
CA GLU A 74 -9.28 -3.92 6.52
C GLU A 74 -7.84 -3.48 6.80
N SER A 75 -6.86 -4.31 6.47
CA SER A 75 -5.44 -3.98 6.63
C SER A 75 -5.03 -2.80 5.76
N PHE A 76 -5.46 -2.78 4.49
CA PHE A 76 -5.20 -1.65 3.58
C PHE A 76 -5.76 -0.34 4.12
N LYS A 77 -7.02 -0.32 4.57
CA LYS A 77 -7.64 0.87 5.20
C LYS A 77 -6.86 1.32 6.42
N TYR A 78 -6.48 0.38 7.28
CA TYR A 78 -5.67 0.66 8.46
C TYR A 78 -4.34 1.33 8.09
N TYR A 79 -3.61 0.79 7.09
CA TYR A 79 -2.34 1.35 6.66
C TYR A 79 -2.45 2.71 5.97
N VAL A 80 -3.53 2.98 5.24
CA VAL A 80 -3.80 4.31 4.68
C VAL A 80 -3.99 5.32 5.80
N ILE A 81 -4.84 5.03 6.77
CA ILE A 81 -5.16 5.95 7.87
C ILE A 81 -3.95 6.15 8.80
N LYS A 82 -3.11 5.13 8.95
CA LYS A 82 -1.86 5.19 9.71
C LYS A 82 -0.68 5.76 8.93
N GLU A 83 -0.89 6.21 7.69
CA GLU A 83 0.14 6.81 6.83
C GLU A 83 1.32 5.87 6.52
N LYS A 84 1.10 4.56 6.58
CA LYS A 84 2.13 3.52 6.35
C LYS A 84 2.22 3.04 4.91
N MET A 85 1.21 3.37 4.09
CA MET A 85 1.16 2.90 2.70
C MET A 85 2.34 3.35 1.84
N GLN A 86 2.97 4.47 2.16
CA GLN A 86 4.14 4.93 1.41
C GLN A 86 5.32 3.97 1.58
N ASP A 87 5.60 3.54 2.80
CA ASP A 87 6.70 2.61 3.08
C ASP A 87 6.41 1.24 2.45
N ILE A 88 5.18 0.73 2.61
CA ILE A 88 4.74 -0.51 1.97
C ILE A 88 4.88 -0.44 0.43
N ALA A 89 4.55 0.70 -0.18
CA ALA A 89 4.70 0.88 -1.62
C ALA A 89 6.17 0.92 -2.06
N ASN A 90 7.05 1.53 -1.26
CA ASN A 90 8.49 1.53 -1.50
C ASN A 90 9.05 0.10 -1.44
N ASP A 91 8.65 -0.67 -0.43
CA ASP A 91 9.06 -2.08 -0.27
C ASP A 91 8.55 -2.94 -1.44
N ALA A 92 7.30 -2.74 -1.85
CA ALA A 92 6.73 -3.40 -3.03
C ALA A 92 7.53 -3.08 -4.29
N GLN A 93 7.95 -1.83 -4.47
CA GLN A 93 8.82 -1.43 -5.57
C GLN A 93 10.18 -2.15 -5.51
N GLU A 94 10.81 -2.24 -4.34
CA GLU A 94 12.07 -3.00 -4.21
C GLU A 94 11.90 -4.48 -4.56
N ILE A 95 10.78 -5.09 -4.15
CA ILE A 95 10.44 -6.48 -4.50
C ILE A 95 10.31 -6.62 -6.03
N LEU A 96 9.62 -5.69 -6.69
CA LEU A 96 9.50 -5.68 -8.16
C LEU A 96 10.86 -5.56 -8.85
N LEU A 97 11.74 -4.68 -8.37
CA LEU A 97 13.07 -4.50 -8.94
C LEU A 97 13.97 -5.74 -8.75
N LYS A 98 13.77 -6.50 -7.68
CA LYS A 98 14.45 -7.79 -7.45
C LYS A 98 13.91 -8.88 -8.40
N LYS A 99 12.61 -8.86 -8.69
CA LYS A 99 11.96 -9.79 -9.63
C LYS A 99 12.32 -9.50 -11.10
N ASP A 100 12.45 -8.22 -11.48
CA ASP A 100 12.92 -7.80 -12.81
C ASP A 100 14.09 -6.80 -12.72
N PRO A 101 15.34 -7.28 -12.72
CA PRO A 101 16.52 -6.42 -12.69
C PRO A 101 16.65 -5.47 -13.90
N LYS A 102 16.04 -5.80 -15.05
CA LYS A 102 16.05 -4.91 -16.22
C LYS A 102 15.17 -3.69 -15.99
N ALA A 103 14.05 -3.86 -15.28
CA ALA A 103 13.22 -2.74 -14.82
C ALA A 103 14.01 -1.78 -13.91
N ALA A 104 14.91 -2.29 -13.07
CA ALA A 104 15.74 -1.44 -12.20
C ALA A 104 16.63 -0.49 -12.98
N GLN A 105 17.26 -0.98 -14.05
CA GLN A 105 18.07 -0.14 -14.93
C GLN A 105 17.20 0.89 -15.66
N TYR A 106 16.06 0.46 -16.20
CA TYR A 106 15.11 1.35 -16.88
C TYR A 106 14.59 2.47 -15.96
N VAL A 107 14.20 2.15 -14.72
CA VAL A 107 13.74 3.13 -13.73
C VAL A 107 14.86 4.12 -13.39
N LYS A 108 16.09 3.64 -13.16
CA LYS A 108 17.25 4.51 -12.92
C LYS A 108 17.52 5.45 -14.09
N ASP A 109 17.43 4.96 -15.32
CA ASP A 109 17.68 5.76 -16.51
C ASP A 109 16.58 6.81 -16.72
N LYS A 110 15.32 6.48 -16.41
CA LYS A 110 14.18 7.43 -16.44
C LYS A 110 14.27 8.50 -15.36
N LEU A 111 14.69 8.14 -14.13
CA LEU A 111 14.91 9.09 -13.03
C LEU A 111 16.09 10.06 -13.31
N LYS A 112 17.07 9.64 -14.11
CA LYS A 112 18.18 10.50 -14.55
C LYS A 112 17.79 11.45 -15.68
N GLN A 113 16.90 11.01 -16.59
CA GLN A 113 16.45 11.80 -17.73
C GLN A 113 15.41 12.86 -17.35
N ASN A 114 14.52 12.54 -16.42
CA ASN A 114 13.56 13.49 -15.87
C ASN A 114 13.89 13.63 -14.39
N GLY A 115 14.28 14.81 -13.92
CA GLY A 115 14.49 15.09 -12.49
C GLY A 115 13.26 14.91 -11.59
N ASN A 116 12.16 14.36 -12.14
CA ASN A 116 10.99 13.86 -11.44
C ASN A 116 10.67 12.42 -11.92
N PRO A 117 10.25 11.52 -11.02
CA PRO A 117 9.80 10.18 -11.39
C PRO A 117 8.69 10.25 -12.46
N PRO A 118 8.61 9.25 -13.36
CA PRO A 118 7.54 9.21 -14.35
C PRO A 118 6.19 9.31 -13.62
N ALA A 119 5.32 10.19 -14.12
CA ALA A 119 3.99 10.37 -13.55
C ALA A 119 3.29 9.00 -13.53
N LEU A 120 2.88 8.58 -12.33
CA LEU A 120 2.00 7.43 -12.18
C LEU A 120 0.69 7.82 -12.88
N VAL A 121 0.49 7.31 -14.09
CA VAL A 121 -0.70 7.59 -14.88
C VAL A 121 -1.88 6.91 -14.18
N ARG A 122 -2.92 7.70 -13.90
CA ARG A 122 -4.13 7.28 -13.22
C ARG A 122 -5.01 6.39 -14.08
#